data_AF-A0AAW2ZRU1-F1
#
_entry.id   AF-A0AAW2ZRU1-F1
#
_cell.length_a   1.000
_cell.length_b   1.000
_cell.length_c   1.000
_cell.angle_alpha   90.00
_cell.angle_beta   90.00
_cell.angle_gamma   90.00
#
_symmetry.space_group_name_H-M   'P 1'
#
loop_
_entity.id
_entity.type
_entity.pdbx_description
1 polymer ?
#
loop_
_entity_poly.entity_id
_entity_poly.type
_entity_poly.pdbx_seq_one_letter_code
_entity_poly.pdbx_strand_id
1 'polypeptide(L)'
;MIICYSCGKKYSTASLPIHQKQCPERRRNNLKEVPKQLRPAAPNPPSLPAPTESASHDHYDAYNKQAAEIFEKSMCRCPHSNCNRHFEPDSLLVHLKSCKDEQGNLWTVDVHQEKPTKRRLLVCYSCGNEYGTASLPIHLKSCPKKREIENAGVPEDCKGETAKAPTLPVPENKSSLEDIEKYNVEARHNYTAGMCTCPKCHRRFEPSPLLIHIRSCRKT
;
A
#
# COMPACT_ATOMS: atom_id res chain seq x y z
N MET A 1 7.66 8.95 -33.98
CA MET A 1 7.24 8.64 -32.58
C MET A 1 6.18 7.54 -32.63
N ILE A 2 6.17 6.66 -31.64
CA ILE A 2 5.28 5.49 -31.57
C ILE A 2 4.43 5.56 -30.29
N ILE A 3 3.15 5.25 -30.37
CA ILE A 3 2.20 5.30 -29.25
C ILE A 3 2.24 4.00 -28.45
N CYS A 4 2.30 4.11 -27.12
CA CYS A 4 2.09 2.95 -26.25
C CYS A 4 0.60 2.60 -26.18
N TYR A 5 0.22 1.40 -26.61
CA TYR A 5 -1.15 0.89 -26.56
C TYR A 5 -1.74 0.83 -25.14
N SER A 6 -0.88 0.80 -24.12
CA SER A 6 -1.30 0.67 -22.72
C SER A 6 -1.50 2.02 -22.04
N CYS A 7 -0.82 3.10 -22.41
CA CYS A 7 -0.92 4.39 -21.72
C CYS A 7 -1.11 5.60 -22.64
N GLY A 8 -1.16 5.40 -23.96
CA GLY A 8 -1.36 6.47 -24.95
C GLY A 8 -0.18 7.43 -25.13
N LYS A 9 0.88 7.31 -24.33
CA LYS A 9 2.07 8.18 -24.42
C LYS A 9 2.93 7.84 -25.65
N LYS A 10 3.61 8.86 -26.19
CA LYS A 10 4.48 8.77 -27.35
C LYS A 10 5.93 8.47 -26.93
N TYR A 11 6.58 7.55 -27.62
CA TYR A 11 7.95 7.10 -27.39
C TYR A 11 8.74 7.05 -28.70
N SER A 12 10.06 6.95 -28.60
CA SER A 12 10.92 6.58 -29.74
C SER A 12 10.90 5.07 -29.97
N THR A 13 11.35 4.63 -31.15
CA THR A 13 11.60 3.22 -31.52
C THR A 13 12.43 2.48 -30.46
N ALA A 14 13.45 3.13 -29.90
CA ALA A 14 14.32 2.55 -28.88
C ALA A 14 13.69 2.52 -27.47
N SER A 15 12.87 3.52 -27.11
CA SER A 15 12.34 3.65 -25.74
C SER A 15 11.02 2.91 -25.50
N LEU A 16 10.20 2.71 -26.55
CA LEU A 16 8.92 2.03 -26.41
C LEU A 16 9.07 0.59 -25.87
N PRO A 17 9.99 -0.26 -26.36
CA PRO A 17 10.13 -1.63 -25.86
C PRO A 17 10.55 -1.68 -24.39
N ILE A 18 11.38 -0.72 -23.96
CA ILE A 18 11.83 -0.61 -22.57
C ILE A 18 10.64 -0.25 -21.67
N HIS A 19 9.84 0.74 -22.09
CA HIS A 19 8.65 1.17 -21.38
C HIS A 19 7.58 0.06 -21.29
N GLN A 20 7.36 -0.69 -22.37
CA GLN A 20 6.35 -1.74 -22.44
C GLN A 20 6.65 -2.96 -21.55
N LYS A 21 7.89 -3.13 -21.06
CA LYS A 21 8.20 -4.17 -20.06
C LYS A 21 7.47 -3.95 -18.72
N GLN A 22 7.19 -2.70 -18.35
CA GLN A 22 6.62 -2.36 -17.04
C GLN A 22 5.23 -1.71 -17.15
N CYS A 23 4.94 -1.00 -18.24
CA CYS A 23 3.69 -0.23 -18.37
C CYS A 23 2.42 -1.08 -18.27
N PRO A 24 2.28 -2.24 -18.96
CA PRO A 24 1.07 -3.04 -18.88
C PRO A 24 0.83 -3.61 -17.47
N GLU A 25 1.91 -4.00 -16.77
CA GLU A 25 1.82 -4.47 -15.39
C GLU A 25 1.40 -3.35 -14.43
N ARG A 26 2.00 -2.16 -14.58
CA ARG A 26 1.58 -0.98 -13.82
C ARG A 26 0.11 -0.66 -14.03
N ARG A 27 -0.37 -0.64 -15.29
CA ARG A 27 -1.79 -0.42 -15.60
C ARG A 27 -2.67 -1.49 -14.94
N ARG A 28 -2.27 -2.77 -14.98
CA ARG A 28 -2.98 -3.86 -14.32
C ARG A 28 -3.06 -3.66 -12.81
N ASN A 29 -1.98 -3.22 -12.16
CA ASN A 29 -1.98 -2.93 -10.73
C ASN A 29 -2.88 -1.75 -10.39
N ASN A 30 -2.82 -0.67 -11.14
CA ASN A 30 -3.70 0.49 -10.96
C ASN A 30 -5.19 0.13 -11.13
N LEU A 31 -5.52 -0.76 -12.07
CA LEU A 31 -6.88 -1.28 -12.24
C LEU A 31 -7.39 -2.07 -11.03
N LYS A 32 -6.52 -2.64 -10.17
CA LYS A 32 -6.95 -3.32 -8.94
C LYS A 32 -7.56 -2.34 -7.93
N GLU A 33 -7.13 -1.08 -7.95
CA GLU A 33 -7.65 -0.02 -7.08
C GLU A 33 -8.97 0.57 -7.58
N VAL A 34 -9.25 0.46 -8.88
CA VAL A 34 -10.55 0.83 -9.46
C VAL A 34 -11.60 -0.22 -9.07
N PRO A 35 -12.84 0.14 -8.68
CA PRO A 35 -13.87 -0.86 -8.40
C PRO A 35 -14.17 -1.77 -9.58
N LYS A 36 -14.43 -3.05 -9.30
CA LYS A 36 -14.60 -4.11 -10.32
C LYS A 36 -15.57 -3.71 -11.44
N GLN A 37 -16.69 -3.08 -11.10
CA GLN A 37 -17.72 -2.61 -12.05
C GLN A 37 -17.27 -1.50 -13.01
N LEU A 38 -16.18 -0.78 -12.70
CA LEU A 38 -15.63 0.29 -13.53
C LEU A 38 -14.36 -0.14 -14.27
N ARG A 39 -13.91 -1.40 -14.12
CA ARG A 39 -12.71 -1.90 -14.77
C ARG A 39 -13.03 -2.27 -16.22
N PRO A 40 -12.35 -1.67 -17.22
CA PRO A 40 -12.43 -2.12 -18.60
C PRO A 40 -11.74 -3.47 -18.78
N ALA A 41 -12.02 -4.12 -19.92
CA ALA A 41 -11.30 -5.33 -20.32
C ALA A 41 -9.79 -5.05 -20.47
N ALA A 42 -8.97 -6.06 -20.18
CA ALA A 42 -7.54 -5.93 -20.34
C ALA A 42 -7.18 -5.73 -21.83
N PRO A 43 -6.41 -4.68 -22.18
CA PRO A 43 -6.01 -4.47 -23.57
C PRO A 43 -5.02 -5.56 -24.01
N ASN A 44 -5.29 -6.15 -25.17
CA ASN A 44 -4.31 -6.98 -25.88
C ASN A 44 -3.27 -6.08 -26.55
N PRO A 45 -2.01 -6.53 -26.70
CA PRO A 45 -1.02 -5.80 -27.46
C PRO A 45 -1.43 -5.66 -28.94
N PRO A 46 -0.92 -4.65 -29.67
CA PRO A 46 -1.08 -4.53 -31.11
C PRO A 46 -0.67 -5.82 -31.82
N SER A 47 -1.42 -6.21 -32.85
CA SER A 47 -1.07 -7.37 -33.69
C SER A 47 0.11 -7.07 -34.61
N LEU A 48 0.35 -5.79 -34.91
CA LEU A 48 1.49 -5.34 -35.69
C LEU A 48 2.75 -5.26 -34.81
N PRO A 49 3.92 -5.69 -35.30
CA PRO A 49 5.18 -5.50 -34.59
C PRO A 49 5.50 -4.02 -34.45
N ALA A 50 6.13 -3.63 -33.34
CA ALA A 50 6.55 -2.26 -33.12
C ALA A 50 7.50 -1.80 -34.25
N PRO A 51 7.26 -0.63 -34.86
CA PRO A 51 8.12 -0.09 -35.91
C PRO A 51 9.59 0.02 -35.47
N THR A 52 10.50 -0.32 -36.37
CA THR A 52 11.95 -0.06 -36.24
C THR A 52 12.31 1.26 -36.92
N GLU A 53 13.54 1.75 -36.73
CA GLU A 53 14.00 2.99 -37.38
C GLU A 53 13.95 2.94 -38.91
N SER A 54 14.08 1.74 -39.48
CA SER A 54 14.01 1.47 -40.93
C SER A 54 12.59 1.22 -41.46
N ALA A 55 11.56 1.21 -40.61
CA ALA A 55 10.20 0.92 -41.03
C ALA A 55 9.62 2.06 -41.89
N SER A 56 8.72 1.70 -42.83
CA SER A 56 8.03 2.68 -43.66
C SER A 56 7.07 3.55 -42.85
N HIS A 57 6.77 4.74 -43.37
CA HIS A 57 5.81 5.65 -42.74
C HIS A 57 4.43 4.98 -42.53
N ASP A 58 3.95 4.24 -43.53
CA ASP A 58 2.68 3.51 -43.44
C ASP A 58 2.66 2.51 -42.26
N HIS A 59 3.79 1.87 -41.95
CA HIS A 59 3.89 0.94 -40.82
C HIS A 59 3.80 1.67 -39.47
N TYR A 60 4.39 2.87 -39.37
CA TYR A 60 4.22 3.71 -38.18
C TYR A 60 2.77 4.12 -37.98
N ASP A 61 2.10 4.55 -39.04
CA ASP A 61 0.71 5.00 -38.98
C ASP A 61 -0.24 3.86 -38.64
N ALA A 62 -0.07 2.70 -39.27
CA ALA A 62 -0.86 1.51 -38.99
C ALA A 62 -0.69 1.05 -37.53
N TYR A 63 0.55 0.97 -37.03
CA TYR A 63 0.81 0.61 -35.63
C TYR A 63 0.21 1.64 -34.67
N ASN A 64 0.45 2.94 -34.91
CA ASN A 64 -0.01 4.01 -34.03
C ASN A 64 -1.54 4.07 -33.97
N LYS A 65 -2.23 3.89 -35.10
CA LYS A 65 -3.68 3.80 -35.16
C LYS A 65 -4.19 2.63 -34.32
N GLN A 66 -3.64 1.44 -34.51
CA GLN A 66 -4.04 0.27 -33.73
C GLN A 66 -3.76 0.45 -32.23
N ALA A 67 -2.60 0.99 -31.87
CA ALA A 67 -2.24 1.25 -30.47
C ALA A 67 -3.17 2.28 -29.82
N ALA A 68 -3.54 3.35 -30.54
CA ALA A 68 -4.48 4.35 -30.06
C ALA A 68 -5.88 3.76 -29.84
N GLU A 69 -6.39 2.98 -30.78
CA GLU A 69 -7.68 2.31 -30.66
C GLU A 69 -7.73 1.35 -29.46
N ILE A 70 -6.65 0.59 -29.22
CA ILE A 70 -6.53 -0.28 -28.04
C ILE A 70 -6.54 0.55 -26.76
N PHE A 71 -5.76 1.64 -26.71
CA PHE A 71 -5.68 2.52 -25.55
C PHE A 71 -7.06 3.09 -25.22
N GLU A 72 -7.75 3.69 -26.19
CA GLU A 72 -9.08 4.30 -26.03
C GLU A 72 -10.13 3.31 -25.53
N LYS A 73 -10.18 2.10 -26.12
CA LYS A 73 -11.10 1.04 -25.70
C LYS A 73 -10.81 0.52 -24.28
N SER A 74 -9.58 0.69 -23.81
CA SER A 74 -9.15 0.24 -22.49
C SER A 74 -9.28 1.30 -21.39
N MET A 75 -9.85 2.47 -21.67
CA MET A 75 -10.03 3.55 -20.69
C MET A 75 -11.24 3.28 -19.77
N CYS A 76 -11.13 3.71 -18.52
CA CYS A 76 -12.23 3.60 -17.56
C CYS A 76 -13.23 4.73 -17.79
N ARG A 77 -14.53 4.44 -17.78
CA ARG A 77 -15.59 5.45 -17.91
C ARG A 77 -16.05 5.93 -16.54
N CYS A 78 -16.37 7.22 -16.43
CA CYS A 78 -17.11 7.74 -15.29
C CYS A 78 -18.51 7.09 -15.22
N PRO A 79 -18.96 6.62 -14.05
CA PRO A 79 -20.28 6.00 -13.89
C PRO A 79 -21.43 7.01 -13.92
N HIS A 80 -21.18 8.31 -13.74
CA HIS A 80 -22.22 9.31 -13.82
C HIS A 80 -22.63 9.55 -15.28
N SER A 81 -23.91 9.30 -15.59
CA SER A 81 -24.48 9.40 -16.94
C SER A 81 -24.32 10.77 -17.59
N ASN A 82 -24.22 11.84 -16.80
CA ASN A 82 -24.02 13.20 -17.27
C ASN A 82 -22.54 13.55 -17.56
N CYS A 83 -21.57 12.76 -17.09
CA CYS A 83 -20.14 13.09 -17.23
C CYS A 83 -19.57 12.56 -18.54
N ASN A 84 -19.86 11.30 -18.90
CA ASN A 84 -19.39 10.64 -20.13
C ASN A 84 -17.88 10.67 -20.41
N ARG A 85 -17.05 11.07 -19.44
CA ARG A 85 -15.59 11.17 -19.58
C ARG A 85 -14.90 9.83 -19.36
N HIS A 86 -13.77 9.66 -20.05
CA HIS A 86 -12.88 8.52 -19.98
C HIS A 86 -11.56 8.91 -19.32
N PHE A 87 -11.03 8.01 -18.52
CA PHE A 87 -9.83 8.26 -17.73
C PHE A 87 -8.92 7.04 -17.71
N GLU A 88 -7.62 7.30 -17.53
CA GLU A 88 -6.72 6.27 -17.05
C GLU A 88 -7.12 5.85 -15.63
N PRO A 89 -6.80 4.62 -15.20
CA PRO A 89 -7.26 4.08 -13.92
C PRO A 89 -7.04 5.01 -12.71
N ASP A 90 -5.84 5.59 -12.60
CA ASP A 90 -5.48 6.49 -11.50
C ASP A 90 -6.27 7.81 -11.53
N SER A 91 -6.51 8.33 -12.75
CA SER A 91 -7.20 9.60 -12.95
C SER A 91 -8.69 9.49 -12.69
N LEU A 92 -9.29 8.33 -12.96
CA LEU A 92 -10.69 8.07 -12.64
C LEU A 92 -10.94 8.24 -11.14
N LEU A 93 -10.10 7.64 -10.29
CA LEU A 93 -10.27 7.70 -8.84
C LEU A 93 -10.20 9.13 -8.30
N VAL A 94 -9.35 9.98 -8.88
CA VAL A 94 -9.28 11.40 -8.52
C VAL A 94 -10.53 12.14 -8.98
N HIS A 95 -10.97 11.87 -10.21
CA HIS A 95 -12.17 12.49 -10.78
C HIS A 95 -13.43 12.18 -9.96
N LEU A 96 -13.62 10.93 -9.52
CA LEU A 96 -14.80 10.51 -8.78
C LEU A 96 -14.96 11.20 -7.41
N LYS A 97 -13.89 11.77 -6.85
CA LYS A 97 -13.95 12.56 -5.61
C LYS A 97 -14.68 13.90 -5.77
N SER A 98 -14.81 14.38 -7.00
CA SER A 98 -15.35 15.72 -7.30
C SER A 98 -16.46 15.72 -8.34
N CYS A 99 -16.55 14.68 -9.17
CA CYS A 99 -17.65 14.53 -10.11
C CYS A 99 -18.96 14.36 -9.36
N LYS A 100 -19.98 15.11 -9.78
CA LYS A 100 -21.34 14.98 -9.28
C LYS A 100 -22.27 14.44 -10.36
N ASP A 101 -23.26 13.66 -9.96
CA ASP A 101 -24.37 13.27 -10.84
C ASP A 101 -25.34 14.44 -11.09
N GLU A 102 -26.45 14.18 -11.78
CA GLU A 102 -27.47 15.19 -12.08
C GLU A 102 -28.16 15.73 -10.81
N GLN A 103 -28.18 14.94 -9.74
CA GLN A 103 -28.77 15.28 -8.45
C GLN A 103 -27.75 15.97 -7.51
N GLY A 104 -26.51 16.17 -7.96
CA GLY A 104 -25.45 16.82 -7.18
C GLY A 104 -24.72 15.88 -6.22
N ASN A 105 -24.97 14.57 -6.27
CA ASN A 105 -24.34 13.59 -5.39
C ASN A 105 -22.97 13.19 -5.92
N LEU A 106 -22.02 13.03 -5.01
CA LEU A 106 -20.72 12.43 -5.33
C LEU A 106 -20.88 10.94 -5.58
N TRP A 107 -19.99 10.38 -6.39
CA TRP A 107 -19.94 8.94 -6.55
C TRP A 107 -19.52 8.29 -5.22
N THR A 108 -20.44 7.55 -4.62
CA THR A 108 -20.16 6.67 -3.49
C THR A 108 -20.27 5.25 -4.00
N VAL A 109 -19.16 4.52 -3.98
CA VAL A 109 -19.27 3.06 -4.00
C VAL A 109 -19.76 2.60 -2.66
N ASP A 110 -20.93 1.97 -2.64
CA ASP A 110 -21.13 0.83 -1.76
C ASP A 110 -20.11 -0.22 -2.20
N VAL A 111 -18.90 -0.11 -1.65
CA VAL A 111 -17.91 -1.17 -1.69
C VAL A 111 -18.56 -2.31 -0.92
N HIS A 112 -19.36 -3.13 -1.60
CA HIS A 112 -19.67 -4.45 -1.10
C HIS A 112 -18.32 -5.07 -0.78
N GLN A 113 -18.15 -5.22 0.53
CA GLN A 113 -16.93 -5.48 1.22
C GLN A 113 -16.27 -6.73 0.63
N GLU A 114 -15.33 -6.59 -0.28
CA GLU A 114 -14.08 -7.32 -0.04
C GLU A 114 -13.48 -6.62 1.17
N LYS A 115 -13.96 -6.99 2.37
CA LYS A 115 -13.29 -6.63 3.62
C LYS A 115 -11.83 -6.90 3.32
N PRO A 116 -10.89 -5.93 3.46
CA PRO A 116 -9.50 -6.29 3.49
C PRO A 116 -9.44 -7.44 4.48
N THR A 117 -9.10 -8.64 4.01
CA THR A 117 -9.08 -9.81 4.88
C THR A 117 -8.17 -9.36 6.01
N LYS A 118 -8.74 -9.19 7.22
CA LYS A 118 -7.98 -8.68 8.36
C LYS A 118 -6.78 -9.60 8.44
N ARG A 119 -5.60 -9.08 8.05
CA ARG A 119 -4.41 -9.91 7.95
C ARG A 119 -4.21 -10.47 9.35
N ARG A 120 -4.00 -11.78 9.45
CA ARG A 120 -3.80 -12.50 10.72
C ARG A 120 -2.43 -12.15 11.29
N LEU A 121 -2.25 -10.88 11.62
CA LEU A 121 -1.02 -10.32 12.15
C LEU A 121 -1.14 -10.23 13.67
N LEU A 122 -0.07 -10.64 14.31
CA LEU A 122 0.11 -10.58 15.75
C LEU A 122 1.12 -9.49 16.08
N VAL A 123 0.84 -8.70 17.11
CA VAL A 123 1.74 -7.65 17.59
C VAL A 123 2.76 -8.25 18.57
N CYS A 124 4.04 -7.96 18.38
CA CYS A 124 5.05 -8.28 19.37
C CYS A 124 4.92 -7.34 20.58
N TYR A 125 4.68 -7.90 21.77
CA TYR A 125 4.58 -7.13 23.01
C TYR A 125 5.87 -6.40 23.41
N SER A 126 7.02 -6.79 22.84
CA SER A 126 8.32 -6.21 23.19
C SER A 126 8.66 -5.01 22.30
N CYS A 127 8.45 -5.12 20.98
CA CYS A 127 8.87 -4.09 20.01
C CYS A 127 7.72 -3.43 19.23
N GLY A 128 6.47 -3.85 19.44
CA GLY A 128 5.29 -3.24 18.80
C GLY A 128 5.09 -3.57 17.32
N ASN A 129 6.03 -4.28 16.68
CA ASN A 129 5.92 -4.66 15.27
C ASN A 129 4.91 -5.80 15.04
N GLU A 130 4.38 -5.85 13.83
CA GLU A 130 3.41 -6.85 13.38
C GLU A 130 4.09 -8.03 12.68
N TYR A 131 3.66 -9.24 13.00
CA TYR A 131 4.21 -10.49 12.49
C TYR A 131 3.09 -11.45 12.09
N GLY A 132 3.34 -12.34 11.14
CA GLY A 132 2.45 -13.49 10.93
C GLY A 132 2.51 -14.46 12.12
N THR A 133 1.43 -15.20 12.33
CA THR A 133 1.26 -16.26 13.35
C THR A 133 2.44 -17.24 13.44
N ALA A 134 3.02 -17.66 12.30
CA ALA A 134 4.19 -18.54 12.29
C ALA A 134 5.53 -17.81 12.59
N SER A 135 5.61 -16.52 12.27
CA SER A 135 6.85 -15.73 12.41
C SER A 135 7.02 -15.11 13.80
N LEU A 136 5.93 -14.81 14.50
CA LEU A 136 6.01 -14.19 15.83
C LEU A 136 6.73 -15.09 16.85
N PRO A 137 6.44 -16.40 16.98
CA PRO A 137 7.18 -17.28 17.90
C PRO A 137 8.68 -17.33 17.63
N ILE A 138 9.09 -17.25 16.35
CA ILE A 138 10.50 -17.23 15.95
C ILE A 138 11.14 -15.91 16.40
N HIS A 139 10.47 -14.79 16.15
CA HIS A 139 10.93 -13.46 16.57
C HIS A 139 11.04 -13.32 18.10
N LEU A 140 10.09 -13.88 18.86
CA LEU A 140 10.06 -13.81 20.32
C LEU A 140 11.23 -14.55 21.00
N LYS A 141 11.97 -15.40 20.29
CA LYS A 141 13.17 -16.07 20.84
C LYS A 141 14.33 -15.10 21.13
N SER A 142 14.42 -14.00 20.39
CA SER A 142 15.53 -13.05 20.48
C SER A 142 15.10 -11.61 20.81
N CYS A 143 13.89 -11.20 20.42
CA CYS A 143 13.44 -9.82 20.62
C CYS A 143 13.40 -9.36 22.08
N PRO A 144 12.80 -10.11 23.04
CA PRO A 144 12.72 -9.66 24.43
C PRO A 144 14.11 -9.44 25.06
N LYS A 145 15.05 -10.36 24.82
CA LYS A 145 16.45 -10.22 25.25
C LYS A 145 17.11 -8.98 24.67
N LYS A 146 16.89 -8.72 23.37
CA LYS A 146 17.41 -7.51 22.73
C LYS A 146 16.84 -6.25 23.38
N ARG A 147 15.54 -6.23 23.68
CA ARG A 147 14.87 -5.12 24.36
C ARG A 147 15.43 -4.89 25.77
N GLU A 148 15.70 -5.94 26.54
CA GLU A 148 16.31 -5.83 27.87
C GLU A 148 17.69 -5.17 27.80
N ILE A 149 18.53 -5.57 26.83
CA ILE A 149 19.85 -4.98 26.59
C ILE A 149 19.72 -3.51 26.19
N GLU A 150 18.78 -3.16 25.30
CA GLU A 150 18.53 -1.77 24.90
C GLU A 150 18.06 -0.91 26.08
N ASN A 151 17.16 -1.45 26.92
CA ASN A 151 16.67 -0.78 28.13
C ASN A 151 17.75 -0.59 29.20
N ALA A 152 18.75 -1.47 29.27
CA ALA A 152 19.86 -1.33 30.23
C ALA A 152 20.70 -0.06 29.99
N GLY A 153 20.72 0.46 28.75
CA GLY A 153 21.41 1.70 28.40
C GLY A 153 20.59 2.98 28.60
N VAL A 154 19.32 2.88 29.02
CA VAL A 154 18.43 4.02 29.24
C VAL A 154 18.55 4.49 30.71
N PRO A 155 18.60 5.81 30.98
CA PRO A 155 18.58 6.33 32.35
C PRO A 155 17.36 5.83 33.15
N GLU A 156 17.55 5.54 34.45
CA GLU A 156 16.50 4.96 35.31
C GLU A 156 15.20 5.78 35.33
N ASP A 157 15.31 7.11 35.38
CA ASP A 157 14.19 8.05 35.37
C ASP A 157 13.43 8.09 34.03
N CYS A 158 13.98 7.46 33.00
CA CYS A 158 13.38 7.39 31.68
C CYS A 158 12.82 5.99 31.35
N LYS A 159 13.09 4.97 32.18
CA LYS A 159 12.67 3.60 31.91
C LYS A 159 11.15 3.47 32.01
N GLY A 160 10.59 2.67 31.10
CA GLY A 160 9.20 2.22 31.18
C GLY A 160 9.03 1.07 32.17
N GLU A 161 7.82 0.54 32.26
CA GLU A 161 7.60 -0.70 33.02
C GLU A 161 8.37 -1.86 32.39
N THR A 162 8.65 -2.90 33.19
CA THR A 162 9.23 -4.13 32.63
C THR A 162 8.24 -4.76 31.66
N ALA A 163 8.68 -5.00 30.42
CA ALA A 163 7.82 -5.58 29.38
C ALA A 163 7.37 -6.99 29.80
N LYS A 164 6.07 -7.16 30.02
CA LYS A 164 5.46 -8.44 30.39
C LYS A 164 5.02 -9.18 29.14
N ALA A 165 5.32 -10.47 29.08
CA ALA A 165 4.72 -11.33 28.07
C ALA A 165 3.18 -11.34 28.25
N PRO A 166 2.41 -11.39 27.16
CA PRO A 166 0.98 -11.60 27.22
C PRO A 166 0.66 -12.88 28.01
N THR A 167 -0.39 -12.82 28.82
CA THR A 167 -0.96 -13.97 29.52
C THR A 167 -1.63 -14.92 28.56
N LEU A 168 -2.15 -14.41 27.44
CA LEU A 168 -2.72 -15.20 26.36
C LEU A 168 -1.61 -15.92 25.57
N PRO A 169 -1.81 -17.21 25.23
CA PRO A 169 -0.89 -17.92 24.35
C PRO A 169 -0.86 -17.27 22.96
N VAL A 170 0.28 -17.36 22.27
CA VAL A 170 0.43 -16.83 20.92
C VAL A 170 -0.55 -17.56 19.98
N PRO A 171 -1.48 -16.87 19.31
CA PRO A 171 -2.44 -17.50 18.41
C PRO A 171 -1.77 -18.25 17.25
N GLU A 172 -2.36 -19.39 16.89
CA GLU A 172 -1.91 -20.22 15.77
C GLU A 172 -2.59 -19.82 14.45
N ASN A 173 -2.15 -20.42 13.34
CA ASN A 173 -2.74 -20.19 12.01
C ASN A 173 -4.27 -20.40 11.99
N LYS A 174 -4.78 -21.36 12.76
CA LYS A 174 -6.19 -21.75 12.80
C LYS A 174 -7.03 -20.94 13.79
N SER A 175 -6.41 -20.09 14.63
CA SER A 175 -7.12 -19.31 15.65
C SER A 175 -8.16 -18.37 15.04
N SER A 176 -9.19 -18.02 15.80
CA SER A 176 -10.21 -17.08 15.32
C SER A 176 -9.64 -15.66 15.21
N LEU A 177 -10.29 -14.79 14.44
CA LEU A 177 -9.91 -13.37 14.40
C LEU A 177 -10.12 -12.68 15.75
N GLU A 178 -11.04 -13.17 16.59
CA GLU A 178 -11.27 -12.64 17.92
C GLU A 178 -10.12 -12.97 18.87
N ASP A 179 -9.56 -14.18 18.78
CA ASP A 179 -8.40 -14.58 19.60
C ASP A 179 -7.16 -13.77 19.22
N ILE A 180 -6.98 -13.52 17.92
CA ILE A 180 -5.93 -12.66 17.39
C ILE A 180 -6.09 -11.23 17.93
N GLU A 181 -7.31 -10.69 17.93
CA GLU A 181 -7.57 -9.34 18.45
C GLU A 181 -7.32 -9.26 19.96
N LYS A 182 -7.81 -10.24 20.74
CA LYS A 182 -7.58 -10.31 22.19
C LYS A 182 -6.09 -10.33 22.51
N TYR A 183 -5.32 -11.17 21.82
CA TYR A 183 -3.86 -11.19 21.96
C TYR A 183 -3.24 -9.84 21.62
N ASN A 184 -3.64 -9.24 20.50
CA ASN A 184 -3.07 -7.96 20.05
C ASN A 184 -3.38 -6.79 20.97
N VAL A 185 -4.58 -6.76 21.58
CA VAL A 185 -4.93 -5.75 22.59
C VAL A 185 -3.98 -5.84 23.78
N GLU A 186 -3.78 -7.04 24.31
CA GLU A 186 -2.87 -7.27 25.43
C GLU A 186 -1.41 -6.98 25.06
N ALA A 187 -0.95 -7.46 23.89
CA ALA A 187 0.40 -7.23 23.42
C ALA A 187 0.70 -5.73 23.21
N ARG A 188 -0.23 -4.96 22.63
CA ARG A 188 -0.10 -3.50 22.48
C ARG A 188 -0.08 -2.79 23.82
N HIS A 189 -0.90 -3.22 24.77
CA HIS A 189 -0.89 -2.69 26.13
C HIS A 189 0.48 -2.90 26.78
N ASN A 190 1.00 -4.13 26.76
CA ASN A 190 2.29 -4.46 27.36
C ASN A 190 3.46 -3.74 26.69
N TYR A 191 3.42 -3.61 25.36
CA TYR A 191 4.39 -2.80 24.61
C TYR A 191 4.36 -1.33 25.05
N THR A 192 3.17 -0.74 25.11
CA THR A 192 2.98 0.68 25.43
C THR A 192 3.36 1.00 26.87
N ALA A 193 3.11 0.09 27.81
CA ALA A 193 3.54 0.20 29.20
C ALA A 193 5.07 0.11 29.34
N GLY A 194 5.72 -0.70 28.50
CA GLY A 194 7.18 -0.86 28.48
C GLY A 194 7.97 0.22 27.74
N MET A 195 7.30 1.20 27.12
CA MET A 195 8.00 2.28 26.42
C MET A 195 8.69 3.24 27.40
N CYS A 196 9.87 3.70 27.02
CA CYS A 196 10.61 4.69 27.79
C CYS A 196 9.92 6.05 27.71
N THR A 197 9.94 6.82 28.80
CA THR A 197 9.33 8.16 28.85
C THR A 197 10.41 9.23 28.98
N CYS A 198 10.23 10.34 28.26
CA CYS A 198 11.13 11.48 28.43
C CYS A 198 10.79 12.23 29.72
N PRO A 199 11.75 12.50 30.63
CA PRO A 199 11.50 13.19 31.89
C PRO A 199 11.17 14.68 31.69
N LYS A 200 11.43 15.25 30.50
CA LYS A 200 11.19 16.66 30.19
C LYS A 200 9.83 16.94 29.54
N CYS A 201 9.41 16.10 28.58
CA CYS A 201 8.19 16.31 27.80
C CYS A 201 7.17 15.16 27.91
N HIS A 202 7.49 14.12 28.69
CA HIS A 202 6.65 12.95 28.96
C HIS A 202 6.20 12.15 27.72
N ARG A 203 6.79 12.41 26.55
CA ARG A 203 6.58 11.60 25.35
C ARG A 203 7.23 10.23 25.51
N ARG A 204 6.60 9.22 24.91
CA ARG A 204 7.08 7.84 24.88
C ARG A 204 7.96 7.58 23.68
N PHE A 205 9.01 6.80 23.87
CA PHE A 205 9.99 6.45 22.86
C PHE A 205 10.45 5.01 23.02
N GLU A 206 10.91 4.44 21.91
CA GLU A 206 11.82 3.31 21.92
C GLU A 206 13.15 3.72 22.60
N PRO A 207 13.92 2.78 23.18
CA PRO A 207 15.16 3.08 23.91
C PRO A 207 16.16 3.92 23.11
N SER A 208 16.49 3.49 21.89
CA SER A 208 17.49 4.17 21.05
C SER A 208 17.05 5.58 20.62
N PRO A 209 15.84 5.81 20.08
CA PRO A 209 15.33 7.15 19.81
C PRO A 209 15.26 8.07 21.03
N LEU A 210 14.94 7.54 22.21
CA LEU A 210 14.90 8.34 23.44
C LEU A 210 16.26 8.99 23.73
N LEU A 211 17.34 8.22 23.61
CA LEU A 211 18.70 8.70 23.88
C LEU A 211 19.11 9.86 22.97
N ILE A 212 18.61 9.89 21.73
CA ILE A 212 18.81 11.01 20.80
C ILE A 212 17.92 12.19 21.19
N HIS A 213 16.66 11.91 21.52
CA HIS A 213 15.67 12.92 21.88
C HIS A 213 16.06 13.73 23.12
N ILE A 214 16.46 13.07 24.22
CA ILE A 214 16.74 13.74 25.50
C ILE A 214 17.83 14.82 25.37
N ARG A 215 18.79 14.63 24.46
CA ARG A 215 19.89 15.57 24.17
C ARG A 215 19.41 16.93 23.67
N SER A 216 18.32 16.95 22.90
CA SER A 216 17.78 18.17 22.26
C SER A 216 16.42 18.58 22.80
N CYS A 217 15.80 17.74 23.64
CA CYS A 217 14.48 17.99 24.20
C CYS A 217 14.47 19.22 25.12
N ARG A 218 13.51 20.11 24.84
CA ARG A 218 13.18 21.28 25.64
C ARG A 218 11.85 20.99 26.36
N LYS A 219 11.73 21.42 27.62
CA LYS A 219 10.44 21.34 28.34
C LYS A 219 9.41 22.14 27.54
N THR A 220 8.28 21.51 27.23
CA THR A 220 7.06 22.19 26.78
C THR A 220 6.39 22.83 27.97
#